data_AF-A0A4Y2QEC1-F1
#
_entry.id   AF-A0A4Y2QEC1-F1
#
_cell.length_a   1.000
_cell.length_b   1.000
_cell.length_c   1.000
_cell.angle_alpha   90.00
_cell.angle_beta   90.00
_cell.angle_gamma   90.00
#
_symmetry.space_group_name_H-M   'P 1'
#
loop_
_entity.id
_entity.type
_entity.pdbx_description
1 polymer ?
#
loop_
_entity_poly.entity_id
_entity_poly.type
_entity_poly.pdbx_seq_one_letter_code
_entity_poly.pdbx_strand_id
1 'polypeptide(L)'
;MLLIYGECGSKAKSAARLYRKHFPEEPHPTRPTTLKIVKRLREPDCVTSRPRVRRLLKVGRKVQPEDVLAYTLAHPQSGTKMISENCGLSESRVWTILNESGAHPYRSTPMQ
;
A
#
# COMPACT_ATOMS: atom_id res chain seq x y z
N MET A 1 -9.18 -1.08 -24.21
CA MET A 1 -8.59 0.28 -24.26
C MET A 1 -7.52 0.43 -25.34
N LEU A 2 -6.40 -0.32 -25.29
CA LEU A 2 -5.28 -0.14 -26.22
C LEU A 2 -5.65 -0.43 -27.68
N LEU A 3 -6.44 -1.48 -27.92
CA LEU A 3 -6.94 -1.86 -29.25
C LEU A 3 -7.77 -0.73 -29.90
N ILE A 4 -8.80 -0.26 -29.20
CA ILE A 4 -9.67 0.87 -29.60
C ILE A 4 -8.84 2.16 -29.84
N TYR A 5 -7.78 2.37 -29.06
CA TYR A 5 -6.88 3.52 -29.27
C TYR A 5 -6.06 3.40 -30.56
N GLY A 6 -5.60 2.20 -30.90
CA GLY A 6 -4.94 1.89 -32.18
C GLY A 6 -5.86 2.08 -33.37
N GLU A 7 -7.08 1.53 -33.32
CA GLU A 7 -8.12 1.69 -34.36
C GLU A 7 -8.46 3.16 -34.63
N CYS A 8 -8.44 3.98 -33.59
CA CYS A 8 -8.66 5.42 -33.69
C CYS A 8 -7.43 6.22 -34.18
N GLY A 9 -6.37 5.55 -34.66
CA GLY A 9 -5.14 6.20 -35.14
C GLY A 9 -4.44 6.99 -34.04
N SER A 10 -4.40 6.44 -32.82
CA SER A 10 -3.84 7.10 -31.63
C SER A 10 -4.57 8.40 -31.21
N LYS A 11 -5.81 8.61 -31.66
CA LYS A 11 -6.64 9.77 -31.25
C LYS A 11 -7.44 9.46 -29.99
N ALA A 12 -6.99 9.98 -28.85
CA ALA A 12 -7.62 9.71 -27.55
C ALA A 12 -9.10 10.11 -27.45
N LYS A 13 -9.50 11.23 -28.08
CA LYS A 13 -10.90 11.69 -28.06
C LYS A 13 -11.81 10.75 -28.85
N SER A 14 -11.35 10.29 -30.01
CA SER A 14 -12.06 9.30 -30.83
C SER A 14 -12.15 7.97 -30.11
N ALA A 15 -11.05 7.52 -29.48
CA ALA A 15 -11.01 6.28 -28.72
C ALA A 15 -11.95 6.29 -27.52
N ALA A 16 -12.02 7.39 -26.76
CA ALA A 16 -12.99 7.55 -25.67
C ALA A 16 -14.44 7.49 -26.16
N ARG A 17 -14.74 8.14 -27.30
CA ARG A 17 -16.07 8.10 -27.91
C ARG A 17 -16.42 6.70 -28.42
N LEU A 18 -15.46 6.02 -29.05
CA LEU A 18 -15.65 4.67 -29.58
C LEU A 18 -15.83 3.66 -28.44
N TYR A 19 -15.08 3.80 -27.35
CA TYR A 19 -15.28 2.97 -26.16
C TYR A 19 -16.68 3.09 -25.59
N ARG A 20 -17.19 4.32 -25.44
CA ARG A 20 -18.58 4.55 -24.98
C ARG A 20 -19.61 3.86 -25.88
N LYS A 21 -19.37 3.78 -27.19
CA LYS A 21 -20.29 3.08 -28.10
C LYS A 21 -20.26 1.56 -27.90
N HIS A 22 -19.09 0.99 -27.63
CA HIS A 22 -18.95 -0.45 -27.41
C HIS A 22 -19.38 -0.88 -26.01
N PHE A 23 -19.25 -0.01 -25.01
CA PHE A 23 -19.49 -0.30 -23.60
C PHE A 23 -20.36 0.80 -22.97
N PRO A 24 -21.69 0.78 -23.20
CA PRO A 24 -22.58 1.86 -22.74
C PRO A 24 -22.83 1.86 -21.22
N GLU A 25 -22.77 0.69 -20.57
CA GLU A 25 -23.01 0.53 -19.13
C GLU A 25 -21.75 0.71 -18.27
N GLU A 26 -20.57 0.83 -18.90
CA GLU A 26 -19.30 0.94 -18.19
C GLU A 26 -18.89 2.39 -17.90
N PRO A 27 -18.06 2.62 -16.86
CA PRO A 27 -17.45 3.92 -16.63
C PRO A 27 -16.67 4.41 -17.87
N HIS A 28 -17.12 5.53 -18.42
CA HIS A 28 -16.55 6.06 -19.65
C HIS A 28 -15.22 6.80 -19.40
N PRO A 29 -14.09 6.34 -19.97
CA PRO A 29 -12.83 7.03 -19.82
C PRO A 29 -12.86 8.36 -20.58
N THR A 30 -12.41 9.41 -19.91
CA THR A 30 -12.20 10.73 -20.55
C THR A 30 -10.89 10.73 -21.33
N ARG A 31 -10.70 11.71 -22.24
CA ARG A 31 -9.43 11.90 -22.97
C ARG A 31 -8.17 11.77 -22.10
N PRO A 32 -8.03 12.49 -20.96
CA PRO A 32 -6.83 12.38 -20.12
C PRO A 32 -6.69 10.99 -19.50
N THR A 33 -7.79 10.31 -19.16
CA THR A 33 -7.78 8.93 -18.66
C THR A 33 -7.30 7.97 -19.72
N THR A 34 -7.80 8.08 -20.96
CA THR A 34 -7.33 7.26 -22.10
C THR A 34 -5.83 7.42 -22.32
N LEU A 35 -5.30 8.64 -22.30
CA LEU A 35 -3.86 8.88 -22.45
C LEU A 35 -3.04 8.28 -21.30
N LYS A 36 -3.51 8.42 -20.05
CA LYS A 36 -2.85 7.81 -18.89
C LYS A 36 -2.83 6.28 -18.98
N ILE A 37 -3.94 5.67 -19.39
CA ILE A 37 -4.04 4.22 -19.58
C ILE A 37 -3.07 3.76 -20.67
N VAL A 38 -3.08 4.39 -21.84
CA VAL A 38 -2.18 4.04 -22.95
C VAL A 38 -0.72 4.20 -22.55
N LYS A 39 -0.38 5.29 -21.85
CA LYS A 39 1.00 5.52 -21.37
C LYS A 39 1.45 4.39 -20.44
N ARG A 40 0.62 4.02 -19.45
CA ARG A 40 0.93 2.94 -18.51
C ARG A 40 1.05 1.59 -19.19
N LEU A 41 0.15 1.26 -20.11
CA LEU A 41 0.19 0.00 -20.86
C LEU A 41 1.43 -0.13 -21.75
N ARG A 42 2.11 0.98 -22.08
CA ARG A 42 3.39 0.97 -22.80
C ARG A 42 4.59 0.87 -21.85
N GLU A 43 4.42 1.17 -20.57
CA GLU A 43 5.46 0.98 -19.56
C GLU A 43 5.49 -0.52 -19.18
N PRO A 44 6.63 -1.21 -19.34
CA PRO A 44 6.71 -2.68 -19.31
C PRO A 44 6.24 -3.35 -18.01
N ASP A 45 6.10 -2.60 -16.91
CA ASP A 45 5.78 -3.12 -15.58
C ASP A 45 4.44 -2.63 -14.98
N CYS A 46 3.56 -1.96 -15.75
CA CYS A 46 2.39 -1.27 -15.19
C CYS A 46 1.03 -1.72 -15.75
N VAL A 47 0.74 -3.03 -15.69
CA VAL A 47 -0.62 -3.56 -16.02
C VAL A 47 -1.58 -3.50 -14.82
N THR A 48 -1.06 -3.41 -13.59
CA THR A 48 -1.86 -3.33 -12.36
C THR A 48 -2.05 -1.89 -11.88
N SER A 49 -3.11 -1.65 -11.09
CA SER A 49 -3.34 -0.34 -10.48
C SER A 49 -2.17 0.04 -9.57
N ARG A 50 -1.57 1.21 -9.78
CA ARG A 50 -0.54 1.71 -8.87
C ARG A 50 -1.15 1.84 -7.46
N PRO A 51 -0.50 1.32 -6.40
CA PRO A 51 -0.95 1.55 -5.04
C PRO A 51 -1.15 3.04 -4.84
N ARG A 52 -2.28 3.45 -4.25
CA ARG A 52 -2.45 4.83 -3.82
C ARG A 52 -1.31 5.11 -2.84
N VAL A 53 -0.35 5.94 -3.24
CA VAL A 53 0.75 6.36 -2.37
C VAL A 53 0.12 7.20 -1.26
N ARG A 54 -0.31 6.54 -0.18
CA ARG A 54 -0.61 7.22 1.07
C ARG A 54 0.71 7.82 1.51
N ARG A 55 0.72 9.13 1.81
CA ARG A 55 1.92 9.86 2.23
C ARG A 55 2.57 9.05 3.36
N LEU A 56 3.76 8.50 3.11
CA LEU A 56 4.53 7.81 4.14
C LEU A 56 4.87 8.86 5.19
N LEU A 57 4.26 8.76 6.36
CA LEU A 57 4.61 9.62 7.49
C LEU A 57 6.08 9.32 7.80
N LYS A 58 6.94 10.34 7.70
CA LYS A 58 8.33 10.26 8.18
C LYS A 58 8.27 10.16 9.71
N VAL A 59 8.04 8.96 10.23
CA VAL A 59 8.14 8.68 11.66
C VAL A 59 9.63 8.75 12.00
N GLY A 60 9.95 9.60 12.97
CA GLY A 60 11.30 9.86 13.44
C GLY A 60 11.98 8.60 14.00
N ARG A 61 13.32 8.64 13.97
CA ARG A 61 14.31 7.59 14.30
C ARG A 61 14.03 6.23 13.63
N LYS A 62 15.00 5.80 12.82
CA LYS A 62 15.00 4.56 12.06
C LYS A 62 15.25 3.34 12.97
N VAL A 63 14.46 3.22 14.04
CA VAL A 63 14.43 2.00 14.84
C VAL A 63 13.82 0.95 13.93
N GLN A 64 14.62 -0.06 13.63
CA GLN A 64 14.23 -1.11 12.73
C GLN A 64 13.17 -1.95 13.44
N PRO A 65 12.12 -2.43 12.74
CA PRO A 65 11.10 -3.27 13.38
C PRO A 65 11.73 -4.49 14.07
N GLU A 66 12.88 -4.95 13.58
CA GLU A 66 13.72 -5.98 14.18
C GLU A 66 14.19 -5.64 15.61
N ASP A 67 14.48 -4.37 15.92
CA ASP A 67 14.91 -3.95 17.26
C ASP A 67 13.77 -4.07 18.29
N VAL A 68 12.56 -3.70 17.86
CA VAL A 68 11.34 -3.83 18.69
C VAL A 68 11.02 -5.31 18.94
N LEU A 69 11.20 -6.15 17.92
CA LEU A 69 11.01 -7.59 18.03
C LEU A 69 12.07 -8.24 18.95
N ALA A 70 13.34 -7.89 18.79
CA ALA A 70 14.42 -8.40 19.64
C ALA A 70 14.18 -8.06 21.11
N TYR A 71 13.77 -6.82 21.40
CA TYR A 71 13.43 -6.40 22.77
C TYR A 71 12.22 -7.17 23.32
N THR A 72 11.17 -7.34 22.50
CA THR A 72 9.96 -8.08 22.90
C THR A 72 10.28 -9.55 23.20
N LEU A 73 11.17 -10.17 22.43
CA LEU A 73 11.62 -11.55 22.65
C LEU A 73 12.51 -11.69 23.90
N ALA A 74 13.37 -10.71 24.18
CA ALA A 74 14.18 -10.67 25.39
C ALA A 74 13.34 -10.43 26.65
N HIS A 75 12.20 -9.73 26.51
CA HIS A 75 11.33 -9.33 27.61
C HIS A 75 9.85 -9.63 27.32
N PRO A 76 9.42 -10.91 27.28
CA PRO A 76 8.08 -11.31 26.85
C PRO A 76 6.94 -10.83 27.75
N GLN A 77 7.24 -10.35 28.96
CA GLN A 77 6.29 -9.77 29.91
C GLN A 77 6.19 -8.24 29.81
N SER A 78 7.04 -7.60 29.00
CA SER A 78 6.99 -6.15 28.83
C SER A 78 5.76 -5.73 28.04
N GLY A 79 4.96 -4.83 28.62
CA GLY A 79 3.87 -4.18 27.90
C GLY A 79 4.37 -3.24 26.80
N THR A 80 3.49 -2.90 25.86
CA THR A 80 3.77 -1.97 24.75
C THR A 80 4.33 -0.62 25.21
N LYS A 81 3.90 -0.13 26.38
CA LYS A 81 4.44 1.09 27.00
C LYS A 81 5.93 0.98 27.31
N MET A 82 6.34 -0.09 28.01
CA MET A 82 7.75 -0.33 28.35
C MET A 82 8.61 -0.48 27.09
N ILE A 83 8.09 -1.17 26.07
CA ILE A 83 8.78 -1.35 24.78
C ILE A 83 8.93 0.01 24.08
N SER A 84 7.90 0.87 24.14
CA SER A 84 7.91 2.20 23.53
C SER A 84 8.97 3.14 24.14
N GLU A 85 9.09 3.13 25.47
CA GLU A 85 10.06 3.93 26.22
C GLU A 85 11.50 3.47 25.90
N ASN A 86 11.74 2.16 25.87
CA ASN A 86 13.06 1.60 25.56
C ASN A 86 13.47 1.79 24.10
N CYS A 87 12.53 1.64 23.17
CA CYS A 87 12.80 1.81 21.74
C CYS A 87 12.78 3.27 21.30
N GLY A 88 12.31 4.21 22.13
CA GLY A 88 12.12 5.60 21.74
C GLY A 88 11.07 5.78 20.62
N LEU A 89 10.04 4.94 20.65
CA LEU A 89 8.93 4.93 19.69
C LEU A 89 7.63 5.33 20.38
N SER A 90 6.62 5.74 19.61
CA SER A 90 5.26 5.87 20.18
C SER A 90 4.65 4.49 20.41
N GLU A 91 3.81 4.36 21.44
CA GLU A 91 3.08 3.12 21.72
C GLU A 91 2.29 2.62 20.50
N SER A 92 1.66 3.51 19.74
CA SER A 92 0.93 3.16 18.52
C SER A 92 1.84 2.57 17.44
N ARG A 93 3.09 3.04 17.35
CA ARG A 93 4.07 2.50 16.39
C ARG A 93 4.53 1.12 16.81
N VAL A 94 4.81 0.91 18.10
CA VAL A 94 5.11 -0.40 18.67
C VAL A 94 3.97 -1.38 18.43
N TRP A 95 2.73 -0.98 18.72
CA TRP A 95 1.54 -1.80 18.49
C TRP A 95 1.38 -2.21 17.01
N THR A 96 1.60 -1.28 16.09
CA THR A 96 1.55 -1.55 14.64
C THR A 96 2.61 -2.59 14.24
N ILE A 97 3.86 -2.43 14.70
CA ILE A 97 4.97 -3.36 14.38
C ILE A 97 4.66 -4.76 14.92
N LEU A 98 4.19 -4.87 16.15
CA LEU A 98 3.82 -6.15 16.78
C LEU A 98 2.64 -6.82 16.07
N ASN A 99 1.65 -6.05 15.62
CA ASN A 99 0.50 -6.59 14.89
C ASN A 99 0.87 -7.02 13.45
N GLU A 100 1.72 -6.25 12.76
CA GLU A 100 2.23 -6.62 11.42
C GLU A 100 3.11 -7.87 11.46
N SER A 101 3.82 -8.10 12.57
CA SER A 101 4.72 -9.25 12.76
C SER A 101 4.07 -10.45 13.46
N GLY A 102 2.84 -10.33 13.95
CA GLY A 102 2.16 -11.37 14.74
C GLY A 102 2.77 -11.62 16.12
N ALA A 103 3.65 -10.73 16.59
CA ALA A 103 4.32 -10.85 17.88
C ALA A 103 3.48 -10.18 18.97
N HIS A 104 2.49 -10.87 19.54
CA HIS A 104 1.68 -10.31 20.64
C HIS A 104 2.38 -10.48 22.00
N PRO A 105 2.66 -9.39 22.73
CA PRO A 105 3.16 -9.46 24.10
C PRO A 105 2.00 -9.77 25.04
N TYR A 106 1.58 -11.04 25.07
CA TYR A 106 0.91 -11.65 26.22
C TYR A 106 0.87 -13.17 26.08
N ARG A 107 1.61 -13.90 26.93
CA ARG A 107 1.40 -15.33 27.15
C ARG A 107 1.53 -15.64 28.64
N SER A 108 0.46 -15.34 29.40
CA SER A 108 0.29 -15.90 30.73
C SER A 108 0.01 -17.39 30.58
N THR A 109 1.06 -18.21 30.65
CA THR A 109 0.87 -19.60 31.08
C THR A 109 0.86 -19.56 32.60
N PRO A 110 -0.24 -19.97 33.28
CA PRO A 110 -0.20 -20.15 34.72
C PRO A 110 0.79 -21.30 34.99
N MET A 111 1.96 -20.98 35.54
CA MET A 111 2.89 -21.99 36.00
C MET A 111 2.33 -22.55 37.32
N GLN A 112 2.07 -23.85 37.29
CA GLN A 112 1.57 -24.66 38.39
C GLN A 112 2.70 -24.97 39.38
#